data_AF-A0AAW7SDB3-F1
#
_entry.id   AF-A0AAW7SDB3-F1
#
_cell.length_a   1.000
_cell.length_b   1.000
_cell.length_c   1.000
_cell.angle_alpha   90.00
_cell.angle_beta   90.00
_cell.angle_gamma   90.00
#
_symmetry.space_group_name_H-M   'P 1'
#
loop_
_entity.id
_entity.type
_entity.pdbx_description
1 polymer ?
#
loop_
_entity_poly.entity_id
_entity_poly.type
_entity_poly.pdbx_seq_one_letter_code
_entity_poly.pdbx_strand_id
1 'polypeptide(L)'
;MEENAAPTVVVTDGAAVADGGSLWIRISVDGETRDYSLDRALASRGTPSYDSIRGAHGVLSNDERRELRRLLARIADPAMWRGIVGTFIEVLERPDEP
;
A
#
# COMPACT_ATOMS: atom_id res chain seq x y z
N MET A 1 -32.29 10.21 -0.40
CA MET A 1 -31.27 9.40 0.29
C MET A 1 -30.05 9.46 -0.60
N GLU A 2 -29.08 10.33 -0.30
CA GLU A 2 -27.74 10.13 -0.85
C GLU A 2 -27.22 8.87 -0.18
N GLU A 3 -27.11 7.78 -0.94
CA GLU A 3 -26.23 6.69 -0.54
C GLU A 3 -24.86 7.32 -0.37
N ASN A 4 -24.43 7.48 0.88
CA ASN A 4 -23.05 7.74 1.23
C ASN A 4 -22.30 6.43 0.95
N ALA A 5 -22.21 6.07 -0.34
CA ALA A 5 -21.54 4.87 -0.79
C ALA A 5 -20.08 5.02 -0.39
N ALA A 6 -19.57 4.07 0.40
CA ALA A 6 -18.17 4.04 0.75
C ALA A 6 -17.35 4.00 -0.55
N PRO A 7 -16.18 4.68 -0.59
CA PRO A 7 -15.36 4.75 -1.80
C PRO A 7 -15.06 3.33 -2.28
N THR A 8 -15.29 3.06 -3.57
CA THR A 8 -15.03 1.75 -4.16
C THR A 8 -13.53 1.63 -4.38
N VAL A 9 -12.89 0.68 -3.68
CA VAL A 9 -11.45 0.43 -3.77
C VAL A 9 -11.18 -0.89 -4.46
N VAL A 10 -10.42 -0.86 -5.56
CA VAL A 10 -10.04 -2.04 -6.32
C VAL A 10 -8.53 -2.02 -6.59
N VAL A 11 -7.84 -3.13 -6.38
CA VAL A 11 -6.45 -3.28 -6.83
C VAL A 11 -6.49 -3.61 -8.31
N THR A 12 -5.86 -2.76 -9.12
CA THR A 12 -5.86 -2.91 -10.58
C THR A 12 -4.55 -3.52 -11.09
N ASP A 13 -3.46 -3.40 -10.34
CA ASP A 13 -2.18 -4.01 -10.68
C ASP A 13 -1.26 -4.14 -9.44
N GLY A 14 -0.21 -4.94 -9.56
CA GLY A 14 0.88 -4.99 -8.60
C GLY A 14 1.94 -6.01 -8.98
N ALA A 15 3.20 -5.65 -8.78
CA ALA A 15 4.32 -6.54 -9.07
C ALA A 15 5.52 -6.31 -8.14
N ALA A 16 6.44 -7.27 -8.13
CA ALA A 16 7.74 -7.12 -7.51
C ALA A 16 8.66 -6.28 -8.40
N VAL A 17 9.50 -5.45 -7.78
CA VAL A 17 10.53 -4.66 -8.45
C VAL A 17 11.81 -5.50 -8.56
N ALA A 18 12.56 -5.31 -9.64
CA ALA A 18 13.82 -6.01 -9.90
C ALA A 18 15.00 -5.46 -9.07
N ASP A 19 14.77 -5.09 -7.81
CA ASP A 19 15.77 -4.54 -6.87
C ASP A 19 16.08 -5.48 -5.69
N GLY A 20 15.54 -6.70 -5.75
CA GLY A 20 15.76 -7.74 -4.75
C GLY A 20 14.78 -7.74 -3.59
N GLY A 21 13.71 -6.94 -3.62
CA GLY A 21 12.61 -7.16 -2.67
C GLY A 21 11.49 -6.13 -2.64
N SER A 22 11.63 -4.95 -3.24
CA SER A 22 10.56 -3.94 -3.24
C SER A 22 9.36 -4.40 -4.04
N LEU A 23 8.21 -3.84 -3.69
CA LEU A 23 6.93 -4.17 -4.30
C LEU A 23 6.22 -2.89 -4.71
N TRP A 24 5.31 -2.97 -5.68
CA TRP A 24 4.38 -1.89 -5.97
C TRP A 24 2.98 -2.41 -6.21
N ILE A 25 1.99 -1.56 -5.93
CA ILE A 25 0.58 -1.80 -6.20
C ILE A 25 -0.03 -0.56 -6.85
N ARG A 26 -1.04 -0.80 -7.67
CA ARG A 26 -1.94 0.23 -8.18
C ARG A 26 -3.34 -0.06 -7.70
N ILE A 27 -3.96 0.95 -7.10
CA ILE A 27 -5.36 0.89 -6.69
C ILE A 27 -6.18 1.93 -7.44
N SER A 28 -7.45 1.63 -7.68
CA SER A 28 -8.46 2.58 -8.11
C SER A 28 -9.34 2.90 -6.90
N VAL A 29 -9.49 4.18 -6.59
CA VAL A 29 -10.40 4.71 -5.56
C VAL A 29 -11.43 5.56 -6.27
N ASP A 30 -12.68 5.12 -6.34
CA ASP A 30 -13.76 5.79 -7.08
C ASP A 30 -13.40 6.11 -8.55
N GLY A 31 -12.60 5.25 -9.18
CA GLY A 31 -12.11 5.42 -10.55
C GLY A 31 -10.80 6.20 -10.66
N GLU A 32 -10.31 6.82 -9.59
CA GLU A 32 -9.02 7.49 -9.57
C GLU A 32 -7.89 6.50 -9.27
N THR A 33 -6.91 6.44 -10.17
CA THR A 33 -5.76 5.56 -10.02
C THR A 33 -4.70 6.15 -9.10
N ARG A 34 -4.21 5.34 -8.16
CA ARG A 34 -3.14 5.68 -7.22
C ARG A 34 -2.10 4.57 -7.19
N ASP A 35 -0.84 4.96 -7.36
CA ASP A 35 0.31 4.07 -7.35
C ASP A 35 1.05 4.17 -6.01
N TYR A 36 1.41 3.00 -5.45
CA TYR A 36 2.18 2.91 -4.21
C TYR A 36 3.32 1.92 -4.37
N SER A 37 4.49 2.26 -3.82
CA SER A 37 5.66 1.37 -3.77
C SER A 37 6.10 1.15 -2.33
N LEU A 38 6.37 -0.09 -1.97
CA LEU A 38 6.97 -0.51 -0.72
C LEU A 38 8.45 -0.80 -0.95
N ASP A 39 9.32 -0.06 -0.26
CA ASP A 39 10.76 -0.27 -0.30
C ASP A 39 11.14 -1.49 0.54
N ARG A 40 11.61 -2.53 -0.15
CA ARG A 40 12.24 -3.71 0.45
C ARG A 40 13.47 -4.13 -0.34
N ALA A 41 14.08 -3.18 -1.04
CA ALA A 41 15.28 -3.40 -1.83
C ALA A 41 16.38 -3.99 -0.93
N LEU A 42 17.20 -4.87 -1.49
CA LEU A 42 18.29 -5.49 -0.73
C LEU A 42 19.24 -4.43 -0.16
N ALA A 43 19.47 -3.35 -0.93
CA ALA A 43 20.31 -2.23 -0.55
C ALA A 43 19.74 -1.37 0.59
N SER A 44 18.43 -1.39 0.81
CA SER A 44 17.77 -0.60 1.86
C SER A 44 17.78 -1.30 3.22
N ARG A 45 18.09 -2.60 3.28
CA ARG A 45 18.06 -3.36 4.54
C ARG A 45 18.95 -2.73 5.60
N GLY A 46 18.41 -2.52 6.80
CA GLY A 46 19.10 -1.88 7.92
C GLY A 46 19.11 -0.34 7.84
N THR A 47 18.41 0.26 6.88
CA THR A 47 18.22 1.72 6.80
C THR A 47 16.77 2.09 7.16
N PRO A 48 16.50 3.35 7.54
CA PRO A 48 15.13 3.84 7.76
C PRO A 48 14.25 3.79 6.51
N SER A 49 14.84 3.65 5.32
CA SER A 49 14.08 3.52 4.08
C SER A 49 13.46 2.13 3.91
N TYR A 50 13.97 1.10 4.59
CA TYR A 50 13.36 -0.23 4.55
C TYR A 50 11.95 -0.18 5.16
N ASP A 51 10.99 -0.85 4.52
CA ASP A 51 9.57 -0.80 4.88
C ASP A 51 8.90 0.59 4.72
N SER A 52 9.57 1.55 4.08
CA SER A 52 8.93 2.82 3.69
C SER A 52 7.98 2.61 2.52
N ILE A 53 6.79 3.20 2.61
CA ILE A 53 5.83 3.22 1.50
C ILE A 53 5.87 4.60 0.87
N ARG A 54 5.92 4.66 -0.46
CA ARG A 54 5.89 5.89 -1.24
C ARG A 54 4.64 5.93 -2.12
N GLY A 55 4.04 7.11 -2.25
CA GLY A 55 3.02 7.42 -3.25
C GLY A 55 3.53 8.45 -4.25
N ALA A 56 2.60 9.11 -4.96
CA ALA A 56 2.93 10.11 -5.98
C ALA A 56 3.78 11.30 -5.48
N HIS A 57 3.70 11.62 -4.19
CA HIS A 57 4.37 12.78 -3.58
C HIS A 57 5.59 12.42 -2.72
N GLY A 58 6.04 11.17 -2.73
CA GLY A 58 7.17 10.70 -1.91
C GLY A 58 6.74 9.73 -0.81
N VAL A 59 7.54 9.64 0.25
CA VAL A 59 7.26 8.75 1.40
C VAL A 59 5.98 9.19 2.10
N LEU A 60 5.08 8.23 2.35
CA LEU A 60 3.81 8.49 3.01
C LEU A 60 4.04 8.90 4.46
N SER A 61 3.34 9.96 4.87
CA SER A 61 3.16 10.32 6.28
C SER A 61 2.32 9.29 7.03
N ASN A 62 2.30 9.36 8.36
CA ASN A 62 1.52 8.42 9.19
C ASN A 62 0.01 8.50 8.92
N ASP A 63 -0.51 9.69 8.59
CA ASP A 63 -1.91 9.86 8.21
C ASP A 63 -2.20 9.22 6.84
N GLU A 64 -1.31 9.39 5.87
CA GLU A 64 -1.44 8.75 4.56
C GLU A 64 -1.29 7.22 4.64
N ARG A 65 -0.40 6.71 5.49
CA ARG A 65 -0.29 5.26 5.77
C ARG A 65 -1.58 4.73 6.38
N ARG A 66 -2.16 5.45 7.34
CA ARG A 66 -3.43 5.08 7.97
C ARG A 66 -4.58 5.08 6.97
N GLU A 67 -4.61 6.05 6.07
CA GLU A 67 -5.61 6.12 5.02
C GLU A 67 -5.43 4.98 4.01
N LEU A 68 -4.21 4.72 3.54
CA LEU A 68 -3.91 3.59 2.68
C LEU A 68 -4.34 2.26 3.34
N ARG A 69 -4.06 2.08 4.64
CA ARG A 69 -4.51 0.90 5.39
C ARG A 69 -6.02 0.75 5.34
N ARG A 70 -6.77 1.83 5.57
CA ARG A 70 -8.25 1.80 5.50
C ARG A 70 -8.76 1.50 4.10
N LEU A 71 -8.12 2.03 3.06
CA LEU A 71 -8.46 1.74 1.68
C LEU A 71 -8.21 0.26 1.35
N LEU A 72 -7.04 -0.28 1.69
CA LEU A 72 -6.71 -1.67 1.43
C LEU A 72 -7.57 -2.65 2.23
N ALA A 73 -7.92 -2.29 3.47
CA ALA A 73 -8.83 -3.09 4.30
C ALA A 73 -10.27 -3.17 3.75
N ARG A 74 -10.67 -2.23 2.87
CA ARG A 74 -11.97 -2.23 2.20
C ARG A 74 -12.00 -3.09 0.94
N ILE A 75 -10.86 -3.60 0.48
CA ILE A 75 -10.83 -4.55 -0.64
C ILE A 75 -11.55 -5.82 -0.20
N ALA A 76 -12.72 -6.05 -0.80
CA ALA A 76 -13.71 -7.03 -0.36
C ALA A 76 -13.28 -8.51 -0.51
N ASP A 77 -12.15 -8.77 -1.15
CA ASP A 77 -11.67 -10.13 -1.42
C ASP A 77 -10.44 -10.49 -0.55
N PRO A 78 -10.61 -11.36 0.46
CA PRO A 78 -9.52 -11.83 1.31
C PRO A 78 -8.49 -12.69 0.56
N ALA A 79 -8.82 -13.22 -0.64
CA ALA A 79 -7.84 -13.94 -1.46
C ALA A 79 -6.92 -12.95 -2.19
N MET A 80 -7.38 -11.73 -2.53
CA MET A 80 -6.51 -10.63 -2.99
C MET A 80 -5.51 -10.17 -1.92
N TRP A 81 -5.78 -10.42 -0.64
CA TRP A 81 -4.80 -10.16 0.43
C TRP A 81 -3.64 -11.16 0.40
N ARG A 82 -3.75 -12.28 -0.33
CA ARG A 82 -2.65 -13.24 -0.48
C ARG A 82 -1.67 -12.75 -1.56
N GLY A 83 -0.55 -12.18 -1.11
CA GLY A 83 0.55 -11.78 -1.98
C GLY A 83 0.99 -10.35 -1.69
N ILE A 84 1.17 -9.55 -2.74
CA ILE A 84 1.75 -8.22 -2.67
C ILE A 84 0.95 -7.31 -1.72
N VAL A 85 -0.38 -7.27 -1.85
CA VAL A 85 -1.26 -6.45 -1.00
C VAL A 85 -1.14 -6.84 0.48
N GLY A 86 -1.02 -8.13 0.78
CA GLY A 86 -0.81 -8.62 2.15
C GLY A 86 0.50 -8.11 2.75
N THR A 87 1.57 -8.03 1.97
CA THR A 87 2.84 -7.46 2.42
C THR A 87 2.72 -5.96 2.73
N PHE A 88 1.96 -5.21 1.93
CA PHE A 88 1.67 -3.81 2.24
C PHE A 88 0.87 -3.67 3.55
N ILE A 89 -0.18 -4.48 3.74
CA ILE A 89 -0.97 -4.48 4.98
C ILE A 89 -0.08 -4.80 6.17
N GLU A 90 0.74 -5.85 6.12
CA GLU A 90 1.67 -6.20 7.20
C GLU A 90 2.54 -5.02 7.62
N VAL A 91 3.11 -4.28 6.65
CA VAL A 91 3.95 -3.10 6.91
C VAL A 91 3.14 -1.91 7.45
N LEU A 92 1.89 -1.76 7.04
CA LEU A 92 0.97 -0.72 7.54
C LEU A 92 0.40 -1.03 8.94
N GLU A 93 0.44 -2.30 9.37
CA GLU A 93 0.00 -2.72 10.70
C GLU A 93 1.10 -2.61 11.76
N ARG A 94 2.37 -2.58 11.35
CA ARG A 94 3.48 -2.34 12.27
C ARG A 94 3.36 -0.93 12.85
N PRO A 95 3.53 -0.78 14.18
CA PRO A 95 3.64 0.54 14.78
C PRO A 95 4.86 1.24 14.19
N ASP A 96 4.75 2.54 13.90
CA ASP A 96 5.92 3.36 13.62
C ASP A 96 6.87 3.25 14.82
N GLU A 97 8.07 2.71 14.61
CA GLU A 97 9.06 2.61 15.68
C GLU A 97 9.38 4.04 16.19
N PRO A 98 9.42 4.25 17.52
CA PRO A 98 9.65 5.55 18.15
C PRO A 98 11.07 6.08 17.95
#